data_AF-A0A6B2L1H8-F1
#
_entry.id   AF-A0A6B2L1H8-F1
#
_cell.length_a   1.000
_cell.length_b   1.000
_cell.length_c   1.000
_cell.angle_alpha   90.00
_cell.angle_beta   90.00
_cell.angle_gamma   90.00
#
_symmetry.space_group_name_H-M   'P 1'
#
loop_
_entity.id
_entity.type
_entity.pdbx_description
1 polymer ?
#
loop_
_entity_poly.entity_id
_entity_poly.type
_entity_poly.pdbx_seq_one_letter_code
_entity_poly.pdbx_strand_id
1 'polypeptide(L)'
;MKGDLCDLPMIALKLANAGLDFNAPVLFLAECVMTYMPPDDSDRLISWVSKQFPNSVFVTYEQIIPYDTFGSVMCHTLKSRNSSLLGISTYPSLKSHRERYLKLGFSHSKICTLLEAYESALPKQEVERVEALEEFDELEEWVIKCQHYFLLVAVNGENNLNKFSSMFLLFPPEDKLALDDEYTGQATTKLDYKQERVLYSPEINNSSSFNINKAATQRIGHSVVSCTKGDNHYLYVFGGYGGNKGQQRLDDVAVFDELKNMWVEINANGSLPSARVFHTAVATQDKMIVFGGRLSPQKPLNDFYSLKFSSHEWEKWEMSGDVICHRWRHSAVLVQNLMIIFGGRGLTDLKNQFTALNDTYVVDLNTRHVQLVKTSNPPAPRFSHSAHVFEGKMIVFGGRDNQRYFNDLHMLDLQSNTWQLIETLGDIPKPRFSHSSNIVSLCSESTPSPVPHLLVIGGCSPLSRNEVYLLNLHTLKWHYSGDLCPVEQKESTKIPQMLVRHVSTQVNDKIYLIGGGAL
;
A
#
# COMPACT_ATOMS: atom_id res chain seq x y z
N MET A 1 -13.24 30.35 26.37
CA MET A 1 -12.73 30.20 27.76
C MET A 1 -11.58 29.21 27.73
N LYS A 2 -10.47 29.46 28.43
CA LYS A 2 -9.32 28.52 28.48
C LYS A 2 -9.39 27.69 29.76
N GLY A 3 -9.11 26.40 29.69
CA GLY A 3 -9.09 25.50 30.84
C GLY A 3 -8.19 24.31 30.58
N ASP A 4 -7.59 23.78 31.65
CA ASP A 4 -6.92 22.50 31.61
C ASP A 4 -7.98 21.40 31.68
N LEU A 5 -7.99 20.51 30.68
CA LEU A 5 -8.96 19.42 30.59
C LEU A 5 -8.78 18.35 31.68
N CYS A 6 -7.61 18.32 32.34
CA CYS A 6 -7.34 17.45 33.48
C CYS A 6 -7.93 17.97 34.80
N ASP A 7 -8.27 19.27 34.88
CA ASP A 7 -8.83 19.93 36.08
C ASP A 7 -10.35 20.09 35.95
N LEU A 8 -11.07 18.97 36.13
CA LEU A 8 -12.53 18.93 35.99
C LEU A 8 -13.29 19.88 36.94
N PRO A 9 -12.91 20.04 38.23
CA PRO A 9 -13.56 21.02 39.09
C PRO A 9 -13.47 22.45 38.54
N MET A 10 -12.30 22.82 38.02
CA MET A 10 -12.10 24.14 37.41
C MET A 10 -12.92 24.30 36.13
N ILE A 11 -13.00 23.26 35.28
CA ILE A 11 -13.86 23.26 34.07
C ILE A 11 -15.33 23.44 34.45
N ALA A 12 -15.82 22.68 35.43
CA ALA A 12 -17.21 22.74 35.87
C ALA A 12 -17.58 24.16 36.35
N LEU A 13 -16.73 24.76 37.20
CA LEU A 13 -16.90 26.14 37.67
C LEU A 13 -16.93 27.13 36.50
N LYS A 14 -16.04 26.93 35.54
CA LYS A 14 -15.90 27.75 34.33
C LYS A 14 -17.15 27.68 33.44
N LEU A 15 -17.65 26.50 33.16
CA LEU A 15 -18.88 26.30 32.38
C LEU A 15 -20.11 26.88 33.09
N ALA A 16 -20.22 26.69 34.40
CA ALA A 16 -21.29 27.27 35.21
C ALA A 16 -21.25 28.81 35.18
N ASN A 17 -20.06 29.41 35.34
CA ASN A 17 -19.88 30.86 35.26
C ASN A 17 -20.14 31.43 33.86
N ALA A 18 -20.00 30.61 32.82
CA ALA A 18 -20.38 30.96 31.45
C ALA A 18 -21.90 30.84 31.18
N GLY A 19 -22.68 30.37 32.17
CA GLY A 19 -24.12 30.20 32.06
C GLY A 19 -24.55 28.95 31.28
N LEU A 20 -23.70 27.94 31.16
CA LEU A 20 -24.06 26.69 30.49
C LEU A 20 -25.13 25.94 31.30
N ASP A 21 -26.27 25.64 30.68
CA ASP A 21 -27.27 24.72 31.23
C ASP A 21 -26.85 23.27 30.96
N PHE A 22 -26.57 22.54 32.03
CA PHE A 22 -26.13 21.14 31.97
C PHE A 22 -27.24 20.18 31.52
N ASN A 23 -28.51 20.58 31.57
CA ASN A 23 -29.64 19.76 31.11
C ASN A 23 -29.95 19.95 29.62
N ALA A 24 -29.44 21.03 29.01
CA ALA A 24 -29.62 21.30 27.60
C ALA A 24 -28.91 20.23 26.74
N PRO A 25 -29.35 20.02 25.48
CA PRO A 25 -28.59 19.20 24.54
C PRO A 25 -27.21 19.78 24.28
N VAL A 26 -26.14 19.01 24.53
CA VAL A 26 -24.75 19.46 24.35
C VAL A 26 -23.99 18.54 23.39
N LEU A 27 -23.27 19.14 22.44
CA LEU A 27 -22.33 18.47 21.56
C LEU A 27 -20.90 18.74 22.02
N PHE A 28 -20.17 17.68 22.33
CA PHE A 28 -18.73 17.72 22.60
C PHE A 28 -17.98 17.27 21.34
N LEU A 29 -17.02 18.08 20.90
CA LEU A 29 -16.13 17.76 19.79
C LEU A 29 -14.70 17.64 20.33
N ALA A 30 -14.10 16.45 20.19
CA ALA A 30 -12.71 16.19 20.54
C ALA A 30 -11.95 15.73 19.29
N GLU A 31 -11.18 16.65 18.72
CA GLU A 31 -10.36 16.41 17.52
C GLU A 31 -8.89 16.27 17.94
N CYS A 32 -8.38 15.04 18.00
CA CYS A 32 -7.03 14.73 18.46
C CYS A 32 -6.73 15.36 19.83
N VAL A 33 -7.52 15.01 20.86
CA VAL A 33 -7.40 15.63 22.20
C VAL A 33 -7.12 14.58 23.28
N MET A 34 -8.02 13.60 23.45
CA MET A 34 -7.96 12.61 24.53
C MET A 34 -6.70 11.75 24.42
N THR A 35 -6.29 11.42 23.19
CA THR A 35 -5.05 10.66 22.91
C THR A 35 -3.77 11.33 23.45
N TYR A 36 -3.74 12.66 23.63
CA TYR A 36 -2.58 13.38 24.19
C TYR A 36 -2.65 13.56 25.71
N MET A 37 -3.76 13.19 26.34
CA MET A 37 -3.92 13.22 27.79
C MET A 37 -3.53 11.86 28.40
N PRO A 38 -3.05 11.81 29.64
CA PRO A 38 -2.96 10.55 30.37
C PRO A 38 -4.30 9.79 30.30
N PRO A 39 -4.31 8.46 30.10
CA PRO A 39 -5.53 7.68 29.98
C PRO A 39 -6.52 7.91 31.14
N ASP A 40 -6.02 7.92 32.37
CA ASP A 40 -6.83 8.16 33.56
C ASP A 40 -7.51 9.53 33.55
N ASP A 41 -6.81 10.57 33.10
CA ASP A 41 -7.34 11.93 33.07
C ASP A 41 -8.42 12.08 31.99
N SER A 42 -8.17 11.53 30.79
CA SER A 42 -9.15 11.54 29.72
C SER A 42 -10.37 10.66 30.03
N ASP A 43 -10.19 9.53 30.71
CA ASP A 43 -11.30 8.69 31.20
C ASP A 43 -12.16 9.42 32.23
N ARG A 44 -11.53 10.15 33.16
CA ARG A 44 -12.26 10.98 34.12
C ARG A 44 -13.08 12.05 33.41
N LEU A 45 -12.54 12.69 32.37
CA LEU A 45 -13.28 13.68 31.59
C LEU A 45 -14.48 13.06 30.87
N ILE A 46 -14.28 11.95 30.15
CA ILE A 46 -15.37 11.25 29.43
C ILE A 46 -16.46 10.80 30.42
N SER A 47 -16.08 10.22 31.56
CA SER A 47 -17.04 9.80 32.59
C SER A 47 -17.73 10.97 33.28
N TRP A 48 -17.04 12.09 33.47
CA TRP A 48 -17.65 13.29 34.01
C TRP A 48 -18.69 13.86 33.03
N VAL A 49 -18.36 13.95 31.74
CA VAL A 49 -19.31 14.41 30.71
C VAL A 49 -20.55 13.52 30.67
N SER A 50 -20.39 12.19 30.64
CA SER A 50 -21.52 11.26 30.56
C SER A 50 -22.48 11.39 31.75
N LYS A 51 -21.97 11.74 32.93
CA LYS A 51 -22.75 11.90 34.18
C LYS A 51 -23.35 13.28 34.34
N GLN A 52 -22.65 14.35 33.94
CA GLN A 52 -23.12 15.72 34.14
C GLN A 52 -24.09 16.19 33.05
N PHE A 53 -24.02 15.60 31.84
CA PHE A 53 -24.83 16.01 30.70
C PHE A 53 -25.75 14.87 30.25
N PRO A 54 -26.99 14.79 30.78
CA PRO A 54 -27.91 13.68 30.49
C PRO A 54 -28.34 13.63 29.02
N ASN A 55 -28.29 14.76 28.31
CA ASN A 55 -28.58 14.87 26.88
C ASN A 55 -27.32 15.29 26.10
N SER A 56 -26.34 14.41 25.98
CA SER A 56 -25.07 14.74 25.31
C SER A 56 -24.76 13.85 24.11
N VAL A 57 -24.04 14.43 23.16
CA VAL A 57 -23.36 13.74 22.07
C VAL A 57 -21.88 14.05 22.18
N PHE A 58 -21.04 13.03 22.15
CA PHE A 58 -19.59 13.16 22.17
C PHE A 58 -19.02 12.61 20.87
N VAL A 59 -18.39 13.48 20.09
CA VAL A 59 -17.73 13.12 18.84
C VAL A 59 -16.23 13.16 19.05
N THR A 60 -15.54 12.09 18.66
CA THR A 60 -14.10 11.95 18.82
C THR A 60 -13.47 11.56 17.49
N TYR A 61 -12.38 12.24 17.14
CA TYR A 61 -11.55 11.92 15.99
C TYR A 61 -10.08 11.83 16.42
N GLU A 62 -9.50 10.64 16.47
CA GLU A 62 -8.15 10.39 17.01
C GLU A 62 -7.45 9.20 16.33
N GLN A 63 -6.18 9.01 16.67
CA GLN A 63 -5.32 7.95 16.15
C GLN A 63 -5.58 6.58 16.79
N ILE A 64 -5.40 5.51 16.02
CA ILE A 64 -5.43 4.09 16.42
C ILE A 64 -4.32 3.30 15.72
N ILE A 65 -4.22 1.99 16.01
CA ILE A 65 -3.30 1.02 15.39
C ILE A 65 -1.83 1.47 15.55
N PRO A 66 -1.30 1.53 16.79
CA PRO A 66 0.07 2.03 17.02
C PRO A 66 1.17 1.04 16.62
N TYR A 67 0.81 -0.22 16.33
CA TYR A 67 1.75 -1.33 16.25
C TYR A 67 1.94 -1.89 14.85
N ASP A 68 1.33 -1.34 13.81
CA ASP A 68 1.72 -1.71 12.46
C ASP A 68 2.91 -0.84 12.00
N THR A 69 3.31 -1.02 10.74
CA THR A 69 4.42 -0.27 10.18
C THR A 69 4.21 1.24 10.20
N PHE A 70 3.02 1.71 9.81
CA PHE A 70 2.70 3.13 9.78
C PHE A 70 2.45 3.67 11.19
N GLY A 71 1.71 2.95 12.02
CA GLY A 71 1.45 3.27 13.41
C GLY A 71 2.73 3.50 14.21
N SER A 72 3.74 2.67 13.99
CA SER A 72 5.05 2.80 14.61
C SER A 72 5.76 4.10 14.19
N VAL A 73 5.74 4.44 12.90
CA VAL A 73 6.27 5.72 12.37
C VAL A 73 5.50 6.89 12.97
N MET A 74 4.17 6.84 12.93
CA MET A 74 3.29 7.89 13.45
C MET A 74 3.58 8.19 14.93
N CYS A 75 3.62 7.15 15.77
CA CYS A 75 3.91 7.29 17.19
C CYS A 75 5.32 7.86 17.42
N HIS A 76 6.32 7.37 16.69
CA HIS A 76 7.69 7.85 16.79
C HIS A 76 7.83 9.33 16.39
N THR A 77 7.25 9.73 15.26
CA THR A 77 7.31 11.10 14.74
C THR A 77 6.59 12.09 15.64
N LEU A 78 5.44 11.71 16.20
CA LEU A 78 4.71 12.57 17.12
C LEU A 78 5.45 12.70 18.46
N LYS A 79 6.03 11.61 18.96
CA LYS A 79 6.90 11.64 20.15
C LYS A 79 8.13 12.54 19.96
N SER A 80 8.80 12.48 18.81
CA SER A 80 9.98 13.32 18.53
C SER A 80 9.65 14.81 18.40
N ARG A 81 8.38 15.15 18.17
CA ARG A 81 7.83 16.52 18.17
C ARG A 81 7.21 16.94 19.51
N ASN A 82 7.52 16.23 20.61
CA ASN A 82 6.95 16.46 21.94
C ASN A 82 5.41 16.37 21.99
N SER A 83 4.81 15.58 21.11
CA SER A 83 3.36 15.36 21.00
C SER A 83 3.04 13.88 21.19
N SER A 84 3.49 13.27 22.29
CA SER A 84 3.32 11.83 22.49
C SER A 84 1.84 11.45 22.62
N LEU A 85 1.43 10.40 21.92
CA LEU A 85 0.10 9.81 22.05
C LEU A 85 0.07 8.96 23.33
N LEU A 86 -0.32 9.56 24.45
CA LEU A 86 -0.32 8.92 25.77
C LEU A 86 -1.42 7.86 25.90
N GLY A 87 -2.55 8.04 25.20
CA GLY A 87 -3.71 7.15 25.24
C GLY A 87 -3.62 5.91 24.34
N ILE A 88 -2.82 5.97 23.27
CA ILE A 88 -2.95 5.04 22.13
C ILE A 88 -2.58 3.58 22.46
N SER A 89 -1.70 3.35 23.44
CA SER A 89 -1.38 1.98 23.88
C SER A 89 -2.46 1.38 24.78
N THR A 90 -3.24 2.21 25.47
CA THR A 90 -4.36 1.77 26.31
C THR A 90 -5.59 1.48 25.45
N TYR A 91 -5.78 2.29 24.41
CA TYR A 91 -6.90 2.21 23.48
C TYR A 91 -6.41 2.07 22.03
N PRO A 92 -5.85 0.91 21.62
CA PRO A 92 -5.17 0.77 20.33
C PRO A 92 -6.11 0.53 19.14
N SER A 93 -7.39 0.23 19.36
CA SER A 93 -8.33 -0.22 18.32
C SER A 93 -9.68 0.48 18.38
N LEU A 94 -10.46 0.38 17.29
CA LEU A 94 -11.86 0.84 17.26
C LEU A 94 -12.67 0.22 18.41
N LYS A 95 -12.52 -1.09 18.62
CA LYS A 95 -13.19 -1.82 19.69
C LYS A 95 -12.88 -1.24 21.06
N SER A 96 -11.59 -1.03 21.38
CA SER A 96 -11.16 -0.49 22.66
C SER A 96 -11.73 0.91 22.94
N HIS A 97 -11.81 1.77 21.92
CA HIS A 97 -12.42 3.09 22.02
C HIS A 97 -13.94 3.02 22.18
N ARG A 98 -14.65 2.16 21.43
CA ARG A 98 -16.10 1.99 21.59
C ARG A 98 -16.45 1.52 23.01
N GLU A 99 -15.77 0.47 23.47
CA GLU A 99 -15.99 -0.10 24.80
C GLU A 99 -15.65 0.90 25.90
N ARG A 100 -14.61 1.73 25.72
CA ARG A 100 -14.25 2.81 26.63
C ARG A 100 -15.42 3.77 26.86
N TYR A 101 -16.04 4.30 25.82
CA TYR A 101 -17.15 5.25 25.96
C TYR A 101 -18.37 4.63 26.63
N LEU A 102 -18.72 3.38 26.26
CA LEU A 102 -19.82 2.64 26.89
C LEU A 102 -19.55 2.41 28.38
N LYS A 103 -18.37 1.93 28.74
CA LYS A 103 -17.95 1.70 30.13
C LYS A 103 -17.95 2.97 30.97
N LEU A 104 -17.61 4.11 30.37
CA LEU A 104 -17.56 5.40 31.04
C LEU A 104 -18.92 6.10 31.13
N GLY A 105 -20.02 5.45 30.74
CA GLY A 105 -21.38 5.88 31.04
C GLY A 105 -22.15 6.47 29.86
N PHE A 106 -21.63 6.36 28.63
CA PHE A 106 -22.46 6.62 27.45
C PHE A 106 -23.35 5.42 27.14
N SER A 107 -24.62 5.66 26.83
CA SER A 107 -25.60 4.61 26.56
C SER A 107 -25.35 3.90 25.22
N HIS A 108 -24.84 4.63 24.23
CA HIS A 108 -24.60 4.13 22.88
C HIS A 108 -23.28 4.70 22.34
N SER A 109 -22.58 3.92 21.53
CA SER A 109 -21.35 4.33 20.86
C SER A 109 -21.22 3.64 19.50
N LYS A 110 -20.99 4.44 18.46
CA LYS A 110 -20.66 4.00 17.11
C LYS A 110 -19.29 4.54 16.72
N ILE A 111 -18.54 3.77 15.95
CA ILE A 111 -17.18 4.10 15.56
C ILE A 111 -16.87 3.50 14.19
N CYS A 112 -16.04 4.17 13.40
CA CYS A 112 -15.45 3.64 12.17
C CYS A 112 -14.10 4.32 11.90
N THR A 113 -13.29 3.74 11.02
CA THR A 113 -12.13 4.44 10.46
C THR A 113 -12.56 5.61 9.56
N LEU A 114 -11.65 6.54 9.28
CA LEU A 114 -11.91 7.55 8.25
C LEU A 114 -12.08 6.94 6.86
N LEU A 115 -11.40 5.82 6.58
CA LEU A 115 -11.53 5.13 5.29
C LEU A 115 -12.96 4.60 5.12
N GLU A 116 -13.51 3.93 6.14
CA GLU A 116 -14.88 3.45 6.11
C GLU A 116 -15.90 4.59 6.02
N ALA A 117 -15.66 5.70 6.72
CA ALA A 117 -16.49 6.89 6.59
C ALA A 117 -16.49 7.42 5.15
N TYR A 118 -15.31 7.49 4.52
CA TYR A 118 -15.20 7.92 3.13
C TYR A 118 -15.90 6.97 2.15
N GLU A 119 -15.72 5.66 2.33
CA GLU A 119 -16.25 4.64 1.41
C GLU A 119 -17.76 4.41 1.56
N SER A 120 -18.32 4.57 2.77
CA SER A 120 -19.69 4.15 3.08
C SER A 120 -20.59 5.24 3.65
N ALA A 121 -20.04 6.28 4.31
CA ALA A 121 -20.84 7.29 5.00
C ALA A 121 -21.06 8.56 4.16
N LEU A 122 -20.11 8.92 3.28
CA LEU A 122 -20.20 10.16 2.51
C LEU A 122 -21.11 10.02 1.28
N PRO A 123 -21.91 11.06 0.94
CA PRO A 123 -22.65 11.08 -0.32
C PRO A 123 -21.70 10.98 -1.52
N LYS A 124 -22.00 10.10 -2.47
CA LYS A 124 -21.16 9.89 -3.67
C LYS A 124 -20.87 11.17 -4.44
N GLN A 125 -21.85 12.07 -4.55
CA GLN A 125 -21.69 13.36 -5.22
C GLN A 125 -20.63 14.24 -4.54
N GLU A 126 -20.53 14.17 -3.21
CA GLU A 126 -19.53 14.94 -2.46
C GLU A 126 -18.13 14.34 -2.64
N VAL A 127 -18.04 13.00 -2.65
CA VAL A 127 -16.79 12.30 -2.98
C VAL A 127 -16.31 12.70 -4.38
N GLU A 128 -17.18 12.59 -5.39
CA GLU A 128 -16.86 12.99 -6.78
C GLU A 128 -16.47 14.48 -6.89
N ARG A 129 -17.12 15.36 -6.12
CA ARG A 129 -16.79 16.80 -6.08
C ARG A 129 -15.40 17.04 -5.51
N VAL A 130 -15.03 16.36 -4.43
CA VAL A 130 -13.73 16.51 -3.76
C VAL A 130 -12.61 15.89 -4.61
N GLU A 131 -12.81 14.70 -5.15
CA GLU A 131 -11.85 14.04 -6.05
C GLU A 131 -11.57 14.85 -7.33
N ALA A 132 -12.51 15.71 -7.74
CA ALA A 132 -12.34 16.59 -8.89
C ALA A 132 -11.55 17.89 -8.60
N LEU A 133 -11.25 18.22 -7.34
CA LEU A 133 -10.55 19.46 -6.97
C LEU A 133 -9.09 19.47 -7.42
N GLU A 134 -8.42 18.33 -7.28
CA GLU A 134 -7.05 18.14 -7.71
C GLU A 134 -6.79 16.69 -8.08
N GLU A 135 -5.83 16.47 -8.98
CA GLU A 135 -5.42 15.11 -9.33
C GLU A 135 -4.58 14.53 -8.19
N PHE A 136 -5.15 13.55 -7.49
CA PHE A 136 -4.53 12.90 -6.34
C PHE A 136 -3.86 11.57 -6.72
N ASP A 137 -2.59 11.38 -6.31
CA ASP A 137 -1.77 10.23 -6.69
C ASP A 137 -1.06 9.51 -5.53
N GLU A 138 -1.29 9.98 -4.30
CA GLU A 138 -0.78 9.44 -3.02
C GLU A 138 -1.83 8.54 -2.34
N LEU A 139 -2.50 7.72 -3.15
CA LEU A 139 -3.60 6.85 -2.69
C LEU A 139 -3.15 5.84 -1.64
N GLU A 140 -1.93 5.33 -1.73
CA GLU A 140 -1.40 4.41 -0.72
C GLU A 140 -1.27 5.09 0.65
N GLU A 141 -0.70 6.29 0.67
CA GLU A 141 -0.54 7.10 1.87
C GLU A 141 -1.89 7.48 2.48
N TRP A 142 -2.82 7.91 1.62
CA TRP A 142 -4.15 8.32 2.05
C TRP A 142 -4.94 7.16 2.65
N VAL A 143 -4.97 6.00 1.98
CA VAL A 143 -5.64 4.80 2.51
C VAL A 143 -5.04 4.46 3.86
N ILE A 144 -3.72 4.30 3.97
CA ILE A 144 -3.06 3.91 5.22
C ILE A 144 -3.34 4.93 6.33
N LYS A 145 -3.23 6.23 6.04
CA LYS A 145 -3.53 7.30 7.00
C LYS A 145 -4.99 7.24 7.47
N CYS A 146 -5.94 7.09 6.55
CA CYS A 146 -7.37 7.05 6.88
C CYS A 146 -7.76 5.83 7.72
N GLN A 147 -6.97 4.75 7.70
CA GLN A 147 -7.19 3.60 8.58
C GLN A 147 -6.66 3.78 10.00
N HIS A 148 -5.66 4.64 10.16
CA HIS A 148 -5.04 4.93 11.45
C HIS A 148 -5.75 6.01 12.26
N TYR A 149 -6.88 6.50 11.74
CA TYR A 149 -7.71 7.48 12.41
C TYR A 149 -9.16 7.01 12.38
N PHE A 150 -9.88 7.28 13.46
CA PHE A 150 -11.28 6.92 13.59
C PHE A 150 -12.16 8.13 13.81
N LEU A 151 -13.45 7.97 13.54
CA LEU A 151 -14.53 8.84 14.00
C LEU A 151 -15.42 8.03 14.93
N LEU A 152 -15.64 8.51 16.15
CA LEU A 152 -16.54 7.92 17.14
C LEU A 152 -17.64 8.92 17.50
N VAL A 153 -18.86 8.41 17.66
CA VAL A 153 -20.01 9.16 18.18
C VAL A 153 -20.60 8.37 19.35
N ALA A 154 -20.57 8.96 20.54
CA ALA A 154 -21.20 8.42 21.74
C ALA A 154 -22.37 9.30 22.19
N VAL A 155 -23.47 8.71 22.65
CA VAL A 155 -24.72 9.43 22.92
C VAL A 155 -25.34 9.06 24.27
N ASN A 156 -25.89 10.07 24.93
CA ASN A 156 -26.77 9.98 26.10
C ASN A 156 -28.12 10.68 25.85
N GLY A 157 -29.19 10.08 26.39
CA GLY A 157 -30.57 10.57 26.34
C GLY A 157 -31.40 9.98 25.18
N GLU A 158 -32.62 9.50 25.47
CA GLU A 158 -33.55 8.90 24.49
C GLU A 158 -33.94 9.87 23.36
N ASN A 159 -34.10 11.16 23.68
CA ASN A 159 -34.40 12.19 22.68
C ASN A 159 -33.28 12.40 21.67
N ASN A 160 -32.02 12.26 22.09
CA ASN A 160 -30.88 12.33 21.18
C ASN A 160 -30.78 11.06 20.33
N LEU A 161 -30.99 9.89 20.94
CA LEU A 161 -30.98 8.61 20.22
C LEU A 161 -31.96 8.60 19.04
N ASN A 162 -33.18 9.09 19.24
CA ASN A 162 -34.17 9.19 18.17
C ASN A 162 -33.74 10.16 17.06
N LYS A 163 -33.13 11.31 17.42
CA LYS A 163 -32.67 12.31 16.44
C LYS A 163 -31.45 11.88 15.64
N PHE A 164 -30.55 11.10 16.24
CA PHE A 164 -29.31 10.63 15.61
C PHE A 164 -29.40 9.20 15.05
N SER A 165 -30.57 8.58 15.14
CA SER A 165 -30.83 7.23 14.60
C SER A 165 -30.44 7.09 13.13
N SER A 166 -30.71 8.11 12.31
CA SER A 166 -30.32 8.15 10.90
C SER A 166 -28.81 8.34 10.70
N MET A 167 -28.13 9.07 11.59
CA MET A 167 -26.68 9.21 11.56
C MET A 167 -25.98 7.88 11.89
N PHE A 168 -26.57 7.07 12.77
CA PHE A 168 -26.02 5.74 13.07
C PHE A 168 -26.12 4.75 11.91
N LEU A 169 -26.98 5.01 10.91
CA LEU A 169 -27.01 4.25 9.66
C LEU A 169 -25.80 4.54 8.76
N LEU A 170 -25.08 5.65 9.00
CA LEU A 170 -23.86 5.99 8.26
C LEU A 170 -22.63 5.22 8.76
N PHE A 171 -22.71 4.63 9.96
CA PHE A 171 -21.63 3.80 10.50
C PHE A 171 -21.79 2.35 10.02
N PRO A 172 -20.68 1.65 9.75
CA PRO A 172 -20.72 0.25 9.35
C PRO A 172 -21.36 -0.65 10.42
N PRO A 173 -21.91 -1.82 10.02
CA PRO A 173 -22.51 -2.78 10.94
C PRO A 173 -21.51 -3.28 11.99
N GLU A 174 -22.03 -3.64 13.18
CA GLU A 174 -21.18 -3.99 14.33
C GLU A 174 -20.31 -5.25 14.12
N ASP A 175 -20.73 -6.14 13.23
CA ASP A 175 -20.02 -7.40 12.92
C ASP A 175 -18.63 -7.17 12.30
N LYS A 176 -18.36 -5.98 11.73
CA LYS A 176 -17.03 -5.61 11.20
C LYS A 176 -16.01 -5.30 12.30
N LEU A 177 -16.45 -4.88 13.50
CA LEU A 177 -15.57 -4.49 14.60
C LEU A 177 -14.86 -5.69 15.26
N ALA A 178 -15.38 -6.90 15.09
CA ALA A 178 -14.82 -8.12 15.66
C ALA A 178 -13.53 -8.58 14.94
N LEU A 179 -13.30 -8.14 13.70
CA LEU A 179 -12.11 -8.49 12.92
C LEU A 179 -10.85 -7.74 13.40
N ASP A 180 -10.99 -6.63 14.14
CA ASP A 180 -9.87 -5.78 14.56
C ASP A 180 -8.97 -6.40 15.67
N ASP A 181 -9.44 -7.41 16.41
CA ASP A 181 -8.68 -8.02 17.51
C ASP A 181 -7.51 -8.88 17.01
N GLU A 182 -7.66 -9.55 15.86
CA GLU A 182 -6.54 -10.23 15.17
C GLU A 182 -5.45 -9.23 14.75
N TYR A 183 -5.84 -7.97 14.55
CA TYR A 183 -4.95 -6.93 14.04
C TYR A 183 -4.12 -6.19 15.10
N THR A 184 -4.45 -6.36 16.39
CA THR A 184 -3.79 -5.68 17.52
C THR A 184 -2.96 -6.61 18.43
N GLY A 185 -3.04 -7.93 18.22
CA GLY A 185 -2.13 -8.89 18.85
C GLY A 185 -0.70 -8.75 18.32
N GLN A 186 0.29 -8.97 19.19
CA GLN A 186 1.69 -9.18 18.78
C GLN A 186 1.70 -10.22 17.66
N ALA A 187 2.26 -9.89 16.49
CA ALA A 187 2.34 -10.77 15.34
C ALA A 187 2.84 -12.15 15.80
N THR A 188 1.98 -13.18 15.75
CA THR A 188 2.38 -14.52 16.16
C THR A 188 3.47 -15.01 15.22
N THR A 189 4.67 -15.14 15.76
CA THR A 189 5.86 -15.69 15.12
C THR A 189 5.64 -17.16 14.77
N LYS A 190 5.08 -17.43 13.59
CA LYS A 190 5.27 -18.70 12.88
C LYS A 190 5.52 -18.43 11.41
N LEU A 191 6.66 -17.83 11.12
CA LEU A 191 7.35 -18.03 9.86
C LEU A 191 8.03 -19.40 9.93
N ASP A 192 7.35 -20.44 9.47
CA ASP A 192 7.94 -21.78 9.30
C ASP A 192 8.64 -21.88 7.92
N TYR A 193 9.40 -20.84 7.59
CA TYR A 193 10.27 -20.80 6.43
C TYR A 193 11.69 -20.55 6.93
N LYS A 194 12.57 -21.54 6.72
CA LYS A 194 13.99 -21.48 7.09
C LYS A 194 14.54 -20.10 6.68
N GLN A 195 14.91 -19.31 7.68
CA GLN A 195 15.35 -17.91 7.60
C GLN A 195 16.51 -17.64 6.62
N GLU A 196 17.09 -18.68 6.02
CA GLU A 196 18.28 -18.58 5.16
C GLU A 196 17.98 -18.18 3.71
N ARG A 197 16.72 -18.21 3.24
CA ARG A 197 16.38 -18.04 1.80
C ARG A 197 15.62 -16.76 1.43
N VAL A 198 15.19 -15.97 2.41
CA VAL A 198 14.70 -14.61 2.15
C VAL A 198 15.83 -13.68 2.51
N LEU A 199 16.54 -13.14 1.52
CA LEU A 199 17.38 -11.96 1.74
C LEU A 199 16.46 -10.75 1.91
N TYR A 200 15.86 -10.74 3.09
CA TYR A 200 15.29 -9.55 3.68
C TYR A 200 16.45 -8.56 3.83
N SER A 201 16.24 -7.30 3.43
CA SER A 201 17.13 -6.19 3.78
C SER A 201 16.53 -5.35 4.92
N PRO A 202 16.49 -5.83 6.18
CA PRO A 202 16.26 -4.97 7.36
C PRO A 202 17.57 -4.69 8.11
N GLU A 203 18.70 -5.05 7.52
CA GLU A 203 20.01 -5.01 8.14
C GLU A 203 20.86 -4.02 7.34
N ILE A 204 21.41 -2.91 7.86
CA ILE A 204 21.71 -2.50 9.24
C ILE A 204 21.98 -3.68 10.19
N ASN A 205 22.65 -4.74 9.73
CA ASN A 205 23.48 -5.55 10.60
C ASN A 205 24.89 -5.08 10.36
N ASN A 206 25.46 -4.48 11.40
CA ASN A 206 26.88 -4.21 11.51
C ASN A 206 27.69 -5.50 11.76
N SER A 207 27.31 -6.63 11.15
CA SER A 207 28.06 -7.89 11.24
C SER A 207 28.39 -8.55 9.90
N SER A 208 27.81 -8.08 8.80
CA SER A 208 28.34 -8.29 7.44
C SER A 208 28.33 -6.96 6.70
N SER A 209 29.50 -6.48 6.29
CA SER A 209 29.71 -5.20 5.62
C SER A 209 29.01 -5.14 4.25
N PHE A 210 27.69 -4.91 4.23
CA PHE A 210 26.97 -4.49 3.03
C PHE A 210 27.23 -3.00 2.79
N ASN A 211 27.85 -2.65 1.67
CA ASN A 211 27.89 -1.26 1.20
C ASN A 211 26.50 -0.90 0.64
N ILE A 212 25.54 -0.59 1.51
CA ILE A 212 24.19 -0.18 1.11
C ILE A 212 24.27 1.20 0.44
N ASN A 213 24.03 1.25 -0.86
CA ASN A 213 23.80 2.51 -1.54
C ASN A 213 22.37 2.99 -1.23
N LYS A 214 22.22 3.81 -0.18
CA LYS A 214 20.92 4.38 0.22
C LYS A 214 20.21 5.11 -0.92
N ALA A 215 20.91 5.68 -1.90
CA ALA A 215 20.26 6.32 -3.05
C ALA A 215 19.56 5.30 -3.94
N ALA A 216 20.17 4.12 -4.12
CA ALA A 216 19.63 3.05 -4.93
C ALA A 216 18.42 2.39 -4.29
N THR A 217 18.37 2.32 -2.95
CA THR A 217 17.34 1.57 -2.23
C THR A 217 16.25 2.45 -1.61
N GLN A 218 16.45 3.74 -1.35
CA GLN A 218 15.41 4.62 -0.79
C GLN A 218 14.55 5.26 -1.91
N ARG A 219 13.76 4.43 -2.59
CA ARG A 219 12.92 4.88 -3.70
C ARG A 219 11.61 4.08 -3.81
N ILE A 220 10.58 4.72 -4.35
CA ILE A 220 9.28 4.11 -4.67
C ILE A 220 8.96 4.24 -6.16
N GLY A 221 8.16 3.31 -6.70
CA GLY A 221 7.69 3.38 -8.08
C GLY A 221 8.80 3.27 -9.14
N HIS A 222 9.94 2.69 -8.77
CA HIS A 222 11.03 2.34 -9.66
C HIS A 222 10.75 0.98 -10.34
N SER A 223 11.55 0.62 -11.33
CA SER A 223 11.57 -0.74 -11.89
C SER A 223 12.88 -1.44 -11.58
N VAL A 224 12.84 -2.77 -11.52
CA VAL A 224 14.02 -3.62 -11.35
C VAL A 224 13.97 -4.73 -12.39
N VAL A 225 15.08 -4.97 -13.07
CA VAL A 225 15.26 -6.15 -13.92
C VAL A 225 16.55 -6.87 -13.55
N SER A 226 16.55 -8.19 -13.67
CA SER A 226 17.74 -9.02 -13.49
C SER A 226 18.37 -9.35 -14.84
N CYS A 227 19.69 -9.29 -14.95
CA CYS A 227 20.42 -9.88 -16.07
C CYS A 227 21.52 -10.82 -15.56
N THR A 228 21.85 -11.83 -16.36
CA THR A 228 22.86 -12.84 -16.02
C THR A 228 24.00 -12.77 -17.02
N LYS A 229 25.24 -12.69 -16.54
CA LYS A 229 26.45 -12.65 -17.37
C LYS A 229 27.46 -13.66 -16.82
N GLY A 230 27.66 -14.75 -17.56
CA GLY A 230 28.37 -15.92 -17.02
C GLY A 230 27.60 -16.47 -15.82
N ASP A 231 28.30 -16.72 -14.72
CA ASP A 231 27.70 -17.22 -13.47
C ASP A 231 27.25 -16.09 -12.53
N ASN A 232 27.37 -14.82 -12.93
CA ASN A 232 26.98 -13.67 -12.11
C ASN A 232 25.61 -13.12 -12.51
N HIS A 233 24.88 -12.61 -11.52
CA HIS A 233 23.63 -11.90 -11.69
C HIS A 233 23.77 -10.44 -11.31
N TYR A 234 23.10 -9.59 -12.07
CA TYR A 234 23.08 -8.15 -11.86
C TYR A 234 21.63 -7.68 -11.75
N LEU A 235 21.32 -6.85 -10.76
CA LEU A 235 20.03 -6.19 -10.64
C LEU A 235 20.15 -4.75 -11.10
N TYR A 236 19.43 -4.38 -12.14
CA TYR A 236 19.35 -3.03 -12.67
C TYR A 236 18.10 -2.34 -12.14
N VAL A 237 18.29 -1.26 -11.41
CA VAL A 237 17.24 -0.42 -10.83
C VAL A 237 17.17 0.88 -11.61
N PHE A 238 16.00 1.25 -12.12
CA PHE A 238 15.82 2.50 -12.87
C PHE A 238 14.70 3.37 -12.31
N GLY A 239 14.99 4.66 -12.22
CA GLY A 239 14.03 5.72 -11.89
C GLY A 239 13.41 5.58 -10.50
N GLY A 240 12.16 6.02 -10.36
CA GLY A 240 11.43 6.08 -9.09
C GLY A 240 11.42 7.48 -8.49
N TYR A 241 10.97 7.57 -7.23
CA TYR A 241 10.94 8.80 -6.45
C TYR A 241 11.63 8.60 -5.09
N GLY A 242 12.48 9.53 -4.70
CA GLY A 242 13.28 9.51 -3.47
C GLY A 242 14.77 9.75 -3.74
N GLY A 243 15.62 9.00 -3.05
CA GLY A 243 17.08 9.05 -3.18
C GLY A 243 17.79 9.95 -2.16
N ASN A 244 19.12 9.94 -2.19
CA ASN A 244 19.97 10.64 -1.19
C ASN A 244 19.87 12.17 -1.22
N LYS A 245 19.35 12.75 -2.31
CA LYS A 245 19.25 14.21 -2.52
C LYS A 245 17.88 14.78 -2.15
N GLY A 246 17.01 13.99 -1.52
CA GLY A 246 15.67 14.39 -1.09
C GLY A 246 14.55 13.80 -1.95
N GLN A 247 13.34 14.33 -1.77
CA GLN A 247 12.13 13.84 -2.40
C GLN A 247 12.01 14.35 -3.85
N GLN A 248 12.55 13.59 -4.80
CA GLN A 248 12.52 13.93 -6.23
C GLN A 248 12.34 12.70 -7.11
N ARG A 249 11.87 12.89 -8.34
CA ARG A 249 11.89 11.84 -9.35
C ARG A 249 13.32 11.59 -9.82
N LEU A 250 13.61 10.34 -10.14
CA LEU A 250 14.93 9.86 -10.52
C LEU A 250 14.93 9.36 -11.97
N ASP A 251 16.05 9.56 -12.65
CA ASP A 251 16.45 9.03 -13.97
C ASP A 251 17.78 8.26 -13.89
N ASP A 252 18.28 8.01 -12.67
CA ASP A 252 19.51 7.26 -12.47
C ASP A 252 19.28 5.75 -12.66
N VAL A 253 20.37 5.06 -12.98
CA VAL A 253 20.44 3.61 -12.99
C VAL A 253 21.40 3.18 -11.89
N ALA A 254 20.91 2.36 -10.97
CA ALA A 254 21.75 1.70 -9.98
C ALA A 254 21.87 0.21 -10.30
N VAL A 255 23.08 -0.33 -10.22
CA VAL A 255 23.34 -1.75 -10.51
C VAL A 255 23.86 -2.45 -9.27
N PHE A 256 23.27 -3.58 -8.92
CA PHE A 256 23.77 -4.45 -7.86
C PHE A 256 24.42 -5.68 -8.48
N ASP A 257 25.68 -5.93 -8.12
CA ASP A 257 26.46 -7.12 -8.52
C ASP A 257 26.30 -8.18 -7.41
N GLU A 258 25.64 -9.30 -7.73
CA GLU A 258 25.26 -10.31 -6.73
C GLU A 258 26.47 -11.06 -6.20
N LEU A 259 27.38 -11.50 -7.06
CA LEU A 259 28.59 -12.21 -6.63
C LEU A 259 29.49 -11.34 -5.75
N LYS A 260 29.60 -10.04 -6.05
CA LYS A 260 30.38 -9.10 -5.23
C LYS A 260 29.59 -8.55 -4.04
N ASN A 261 28.29 -8.80 -4.00
CA ASN A 261 27.38 -8.30 -2.98
C ASN A 261 27.49 -6.77 -2.78
N MET A 262 27.57 -6.00 -3.88
CA MET A 262 27.78 -4.55 -3.82
C MET A 262 27.08 -3.80 -4.94
N TRP A 263 26.74 -2.55 -4.66
CA TRP A 263 26.29 -1.61 -5.69
C TRP A 263 27.48 -1.15 -6.52
N VAL A 264 27.31 -1.17 -7.84
CA VAL A 264 28.29 -0.76 -8.84
C VAL A 264 27.85 0.55 -9.46
N GLU A 265 28.76 1.51 -9.50
CA GLU A 265 28.55 2.76 -10.21
C GLU A 265 28.66 2.49 -11.71
N ILE A 266 27.64 2.92 -12.47
CA ILE A 266 27.65 2.83 -13.92
C ILE A 266 27.52 4.22 -14.53
N ASN A 267 28.21 4.44 -15.64
CA ASN A 267 28.14 5.69 -16.39
C ASN A 267 27.20 5.51 -17.57
N ALA A 268 25.91 5.65 -17.29
CA ALA A 268 24.90 5.60 -18.34
C ALA A 268 25.02 6.83 -19.26
N ASN A 269 24.97 6.60 -20.57
CA ASN A 269 25.10 7.65 -21.59
C ASN A 269 24.12 7.40 -22.75
N GLY A 270 24.20 8.19 -23.83
CA GLY A 270 23.30 8.08 -24.99
C GLY A 270 22.01 8.88 -24.82
N SER A 271 20.91 8.35 -25.33
CA SER A 271 19.58 8.99 -25.27
C SER A 271 18.90 8.72 -23.92
N LEU A 272 19.25 9.51 -22.91
CA LEU A 272 18.77 9.33 -21.55
C LEU A 272 17.24 9.50 -21.45
N PRO A 273 16.51 8.58 -20.78
CA PRO A 273 15.12 8.80 -20.44
C PRO A 273 14.98 9.86 -19.35
N SER A 274 13.87 10.59 -19.37
CA SER A 274 13.50 11.55 -18.32
C SER A 274 13.20 10.87 -16.97
N ALA A 275 13.40 11.63 -15.89
CA ALA A 275 13.12 11.18 -14.53
C ALA A 275 11.64 10.81 -14.34
N ARG A 276 11.36 9.60 -13.87
CA ARG A 276 10.00 9.02 -13.94
C ARG A 276 9.69 8.02 -12.85
N VAL A 277 8.39 7.86 -12.58
CA VAL A 277 7.83 6.86 -11.66
C VAL A 277 6.78 6.00 -12.35
N PHE A 278 6.55 4.80 -11.80
CA PHE A 278 5.49 3.87 -12.19
C PHE A 278 5.48 3.48 -13.68
N HIS A 279 6.68 3.46 -14.27
CA HIS A 279 6.95 2.84 -15.56
C HIS A 279 7.10 1.32 -15.37
N THR A 280 7.12 0.58 -16.46
CA THR A 280 7.50 -0.84 -16.44
C THR A 280 8.84 -1.04 -17.10
N ALA A 281 9.51 -2.14 -16.74
CA ALA A 281 10.70 -2.59 -17.44
C ALA A 281 10.72 -4.11 -17.57
N VAL A 282 11.28 -4.59 -18.68
CA VAL A 282 11.55 -6.02 -18.92
C VAL A 282 13.00 -6.20 -19.33
N ALA A 283 13.62 -7.32 -18.99
CA ALA A 283 14.97 -7.67 -19.44
C ALA A 283 14.92 -8.61 -20.64
N THR A 284 15.56 -8.22 -21.74
CA THR A 284 16.01 -9.15 -22.79
C THR A 284 17.36 -9.74 -22.38
N GLN A 285 17.99 -10.53 -23.27
CA GLN A 285 19.32 -11.07 -23.02
C GLN A 285 20.40 -9.99 -22.87
N ASP A 286 20.28 -8.87 -23.58
CA ASP A 286 21.33 -7.85 -23.71
C ASP A 286 20.88 -6.43 -23.29
N LYS A 287 19.58 -6.22 -23.05
CA LYS A 287 19.00 -4.90 -22.77
C LYS A 287 17.93 -4.95 -21.68
N MET A 288 17.81 -3.84 -20.97
CA MET A 288 16.59 -3.47 -20.25
C MET A 288 15.72 -2.62 -21.18
N ILE A 289 14.44 -2.98 -21.34
CA ILE A 289 13.46 -2.18 -22.08
C ILE A 289 12.55 -1.48 -21.07
N VAL A 290 12.38 -0.17 -21.21
CA VAL A 290 11.55 0.66 -20.33
C VAL A 290 10.41 1.26 -21.13
N PHE A 291 9.20 1.25 -20.56
CA PHE A 291 8.02 1.85 -21.17
C PHE A 291 7.18 2.68 -20.19
N GLY A 292 6.79 3.87 -20.65
CA GLY A 292 5.79 4.72 -20.01
C GLY A 292 6.21 5.29 -18.65
N GLY A 293 5.25 5.36 -17.72
CA GLY A 293 5.40 6.01 -16.42
C GLY A 293 4.91 7.46 -16.47
N ARG A 294 5.38 8.30 -15.54
CA ARG A 294 5.00 9.72 -15.51
C ARG A 294 6.05 10.64 -14.88
N LEU A 295 6.03 11.90 -15.31
CA LEU A 295 6.87 13.01 -14.81
C LEU A 295 6.20 13.80 -13.68
N SER A 296 4.88 13.82 -13.65
CA SER A 296 4.02 14.44 -12.63
C SER A 296 2.65 13.73 -12.67
N PRO A 297 1.73 13.96 -11.71
CA PRO A 297 0.41 13.34 -11.75
C PRO A 297 -0.33 13.61 -13.08
N GLN A 298 -0.09 14.76 -13.71
CA GLN A 298 -0.73 15.18 -14.96
C GLN A 298 0.10 14.93 -16.23
N LYS A 299 1.33 14.41 -16.11
CA LYS A 299 2.26 14.22 -17.23
C LYS A 299 2.67 12.76 -17.38
N PRO A 300 1.76 11.87 -17.79
CA PRO A 300 2.11 10.50 -18.16
C PRO A 300 2.97 10.45 -19.42
N LEU A 301 3.60 9.29 -19.63
CA LEU A 301 4.52 9.01 -20.72
C LEU A 301 4.06 7.77 -21.49
N ASN A 302 4.43 7.67 -22.76
CA ASN A 302 4.25 6.48 -23.63
C ASN A 302 5.51 6.20 -24.47
N ASP A 303 6.66 6.67 -24.03
CA ASP A 303 7.94 6.51 -24.72
C ASP A 303 8.59 5.16 -24.39
N PHE A 304 9.35 4.62 -25.35
CA PHE A 304 10.16 3.42 -25.20
C PHE A 304 11.64 3.77 -25.17
N TYR A 305 12.35 3.15 -24.25
CA TYR A 305 13.80 3.25 -24.13
C TYR A 305 14.41 1.87 -23.93
N SER A 306 15.65 1.70 -24.40
CA SER A 306 16.45 0.51 -24.08
C SER A 306 17.81 0.90 -23.50
N LEU A 307 18.24 0.23 -22.45
CA LEU A 307 19.58 0.32 -21.88
C LEU A 307 20.35 -0.95 -22.19
N LYS A 308 21.45 -0.86 -22.94
CA LYS A 308 22.30 -2.01 -23.22
C LYS A 308 23.14 -2.38 -22.01
N PHE A 309 23.07 -3.62 -21.55
CA PHE A 309 23.79 -4.06 -20.34
C PHE A 309 25.32 -4.00 -20.47
N SER A 310 25.85 -4.21 -21.69
CA SER A 310 27.30 -4.27 -21.92
C SER A 310 27.99 -2.91 -21.94
N SER A 311 27.31 -1.88 -22.46
CA SER A 311 27.88 -0.53 -22.64
C SER A 311 27.23 0.52 -21.75
N HIS A 312 26.12 0.18 -21.09
CA HIS A 312 25.27 1.10 -20.34
C HIS A 312 24.80 2.30 -21.19
N GLU A 313 24.65 2.10 -22.49
CA GLU A 313 24.16 3.12 -23.42
C GLU A 313 22.64 3.02 -23.56
N TRP A 314 21.97 4.15 -23.40
CA TRP A 314 20.54 4.32 -23.62
C TRP A 314 20.24 4.66 -25.08
N GLU A 315 19.18 4.04 -25.60
CA GLU A 315 18.61 4.31 -26.92
C GLU A 315 17.12 4.62 -26.74
N LYS A 316 16.66 5.74 -27.30
CA LYS A 316 15.23 6.01 -27.44
C LYS A 316 14.70 5.27 -28.67
N TRP A 317 13.61 4.54 -28.51
CA TRP A 317 13.02 3.80 -29.61
C TRP A 317 11.88 4.57 -30.26
N GLU A 318 11.91 4.60 -31.59
CA GLU A 318 10.75 4.94 -32.41
C GLU A 318 10.01 3.64 -32.76
N MET A 319 8.72 3.62 -32.45
CA MET A 319 7.87 2.44 -32.60
C MET A 319 6.94 2.59 -33.81
N SER A 320 6.62 1.47 -34.44
CA SER A 320 5.61 1.39 -35.51
C SER A 320 4.35 0.68 -35.02
N GLY A 321 3.26 0.75 -35.80
CA GLY A 321 2.00 0.07 -35.49
C GLY A 321 1.05 0.92 -34.65
N ASP A 322 0.32 0.27 -33.73
CA ASP A 322 -0.69 0.93 -32.89
C ASP A 322 -0.07 1.87 -31.85
N VAL A 323 -0.75 2.97 -31.55
CA VAL A 323 -0.30 3.91 -30.52
C VAL A 323 -0.78 3.47 -29.15
N ILE A 324 0.17 3.22 -28.24
CA ILE A 324 -0.15 3.05 -26.82
C ILE A 324 -0.36 4.43 -26.20
N CYS A 325 -1.51 4.65 -25.55
CA CYS A 325 -1.76 5.91 -24.84
C CYS A 325 -0.74 6.13 -23.70
N HIS A 326 -0.51 7.39 -23.35
CA HIS A 326 0.27 7.76 -22.17
C HIS A 326 -0.29 7.09 -20.91
N ARG A 327 0.57 6.36 -20.18
CA ARG A 327 0.12 5.54 -19.06
C ARG A 327 1.19 5.26 -18.01
N TRP A 328 0.75 4.96 -16.80
CA TRP A 328 1.58 4.56 -15.67
C TRP A 328 0.86 3.50 -14.82
N ARG A 329 1.58 2.86 -13.88
CA ARG A 329 1.04 1.79 -13.01
C ARG A 329 0.41 0.62 -13.80
N HIS A 330 0.82 0.43 -15.05
CA HIS A 330 0.51 -0.75 -15.86
C HIS A 330 1.49 -1.88 -15.49
N SER A 331 1.22 -3.09 -15.98
CA SER A 331 2.19 -4.19 -15.94
C SER A 331 2.74 -4.47 -17.34
N ALA A 332 3.96 -5.01 -17.38
CA ALA A 332 4.52 -5.56 -18.59
C ALA A 332 5.30 -6.83 -18.29
N VAL A 333 5.20 -7.81 -19.18
CA VAL A 333 5.92 -9.07 -19.09
C VAL A 333 6.60 -9.39 -20.42
N LEU A 334 7.66 -10.19 -20.41
CA LEU A 334 8.35 -10.63 -21.61
C LEU A 334 8.08 -12.11 -21.86
N VAL A 335 7.59 -12.44 -23.05
CA VAL A 335 7.46 -13.82 -23.55
C VAL A 335 8.33 -13.93 -24.79
N GLN A 336 9.47 -14.60 -24.67
CA GLN A 336 10.51 -14.64 -25.70
C GLN A 336 10.98 -13.23 -26.08
N ASN A 337 10.52 -12.73 -27.23
CA ASN A 337 10.83 -11.38 -27.72
C ASN A 337 9.61 -10.44 -27.73
N LEU A 338 8.46 -10.93 -27.27
CA LEU A 338 7.22 -10.18 -27.24
C LEU A 338 7.03 -9.59 -25.83
N MET A 339 7.06 -8.27 -25.74
CA MET A 339 6.67 -7.57 -24.52
C MET A 339 5.15 -7.38 -24.54
N ILE A 340 4.47 -7.88 -23.52
CA ILE A 340 3.02 -7.76 -23.37
C ILE A 340 2.74 -6.72 -22.31
N ILE A 341 1.94 -5.71 -22.63
CA ILE A 341 1.55 -4.62 -21.74
C ILE A 341 0.06 -4.74 -21.44
N PHE A 342 -0.31 -4.66 -20.16
CA PHE A 342 -1.71 -4.72 -19.74
C PHE A 342 -2.08 -3.61 -18.76
N GLY A 343 -3.23 -2.98 -19.03
CA GLY A 343 -3.90 -2.04 -18.15
C GLY A 343 -3.08 -0.78 -17.81
N GLY A 344 -3.16 -0.37 -16.55
CA GLY A 344 -2.60 0.88 -16.04
C GLY A 344 -3.62 2.00 -15.96
N ARG A 345 -3.13 3.21 -15.70
CA ARG A 345 -3.94 4.43 -15.68
C ARG A 345 -3.47 5.34 -16.80
N GLY A 346 -4.41 5.86 -17.59
CA GLY A 346 -4.11 6.67 -18.76
C GLY A 346 -5.28 7.55 -19.20
N LEU A 347 -5.04 8.41 -20.18
CA LEU A 347 -6.08 9.28 -20.74
C LEU A 347 -6.96 8.48 -21.69
N THR A 348 -8.28 8.57 -21.48
CA THR A 348 -9.28 8.16 -22.47
C THR A 348 -9.85 9.40 -23.14
N ASP A 349 -9.97 9.38 -24.47
CA ASP A 349 -10.30 10.53 -25.33
C ASP A 349 -11.63 11.24 -25.01
N LEU A 350 -12.49 10.65 -24.18
CA LEU A 350 -13.85 11.13 -23.99
C LEU A 350 -14.01 12.21 -22.89
N LYS A 351 -13.04 12.39 -21.98
CA LYS A 351 -13.22 13.28 -20.80
C LYS A 351 -11.97 14.00 -20.28
N ASN A 352 -10.79 13.83 -20.89
CA ASN A 352 -9.51 14.30 -20.33
C ASN A 352 -9.27 13.89 -18.85
N GLN A 353 -9.91 12.81 -18.40
CA GLN A 353 -9.74 12.26 -17.06
C GLN A 353 -8.95 10.96 -17.14
N PHE A 354 -8.04 10.77 -16.18
CA PHE A 354 -7.26 9.56 -16.09
C PHE A 354 -8.09 8.42 -15.51
N THR A 355 -8.31 7.39 -16.31
CA THR A 355 -9.09 6.21 -15.93
C THR A 355 -8.22 4.95 -15.95
N ALA A 356 -8.68 3.93 -15.25
CA ALA A 356 -8.07 2.60 -15.32
C ALA A 356 -8.32 1.98 -16.71
N LEU A 357 -7.35 1.22 -17.21
CA LEU A 357 -7.36 0.59 -18.53
C LEU A 357 -7.38 -0.95 -18.39
N ASN A 358 -7.90 -1.66 -19.39
CA ASN A 358 -7.84 -3.13 -19.53
C ASN A 358 -7.45 -3.57 -20.95
N ASP A 359 -6.84 -2.67 -21.73
CA ASP A 359 -6.30 -3.00 -23.03
C ASP A 359 -5.04 -3.88 -22.91
N THR A 360 -4.78 -4.66 -23.95
CA THR A 360 -3.62 -5.56 -24.04
C THR A 360 -2.86 -5.21 -25.31
N TYR A 361 -1.59 -4.85 -25.16
CA TYR A 361 -0.69 -4.63 -26.30
C TYR A 361 0.37 -5.70 -26.34
N VAL A 362 0.72 -6.13 -27.55
CA VAL A 362 1.89 -6.97 -27.83
C VAL A 362 2.88 -6.11 -28.61
N VAL A 363 4.11 -6.06 -28.11
CA VAL A 363 5.21 -5.30 -28.69
C VAL A 363 6.28 -6.28 -29.11
N ASP A 364 6.53 -6.40 -30.41
CA ASP A 364 7.65 -7.16 -30.92
C ASP A 364 8.93 -6.30 -30.82
N LEU A 365 9.83 -6.69 -29.92
CA LEU A 365 11.05 -5.94 -29.63
C LEU A 365 12.10 -6.02 -30.75
N ASN A 366 11.97 -6.97 -31.68
CA ASN A 366 12.90 -7.13 -32.81
C ASN A 366 12.53 -6.16 -33.93
N THR A 367 11.23 -6.07 -34.22
CA THR A 367 10.70 -5.21 -35.28
C THR A 367 10.30 -3.82 -34.78
N ARG A 368 10.25 -3.62 -33.45
CA ARG A 368 9.75 -2.40 -32.79
C ARG A 368 8.33 -2.05 -33.26
N HIS A 369 7.50 -3.08 -33.38
CA HIS A 369 6.12 -2.96 -33.83
C HIS A 369 5.16 -3.24 -32.67
N VAL A 370 4.22 -2.33 -32.47
CA VAL A 370 3.17 -2.42 -31.46
C VAL A 370 1.88 -2.89 -32.11
N GLN A 371 1.20 -3.82 -31.46
CA GLN A 371 -0.12 -4.29 -31.87
C GLN A 371 -1.08 -4.26 -30.67
N LEU A 372 -2.22 -3.59 -30.84
CA LEU A 372 -3.36 -3.73 -29.95
C LEU A 372 -4.02 -5.09 -30.17
N VAL A 373 -4.04 -5.92 -29.13
CA VAL A 373 -4.61 -7.25 -29.20
C VAL A 373 -6.07 -7.19 -28.76
N LYS A 374 -6.97 -7.60 -29.65
CA LYS A 374 -8.36 -7.83 -29.29
C LYS A 374 -8.46 -9.10 -28.47
N THR A 375 -8.71 -8.94 -27.18
CA THR A 375 -8.86 -10.07 -26.24
C THR A 375 -10.33 -10.37 -25.95
N SER A 376 -10.60 -11.62 -25.58
CA SER A 376 -11.90 -12.05 -25.07
C SER A 376 -11.91 -12.07 -23.55
N ASN A 377 -13.00 -11.64 -22.93
CA ASN A 377 -13.24 -11.61 -21.47
C ASN A 377 -12.18 -10.87 -20.63
N PRO A 378 -11.73 -9.66 -21.03
CA PRO A 378 -10.68 -8.97 -20.29
C PRO A 378 -11.09 -8.70 -18.84
N PRO A 379 -10.13 -8.71 -17.90
CA PRO A 379 -10.38 -8.29 -16.52
C PRO A 379 -10.96 -6.87 -16.48
N ALA A 380 -11.61 -6.52 -15.36
CA ALA A 380 -11.99 -5.14 -15.12
C ALA A 380 -10.77 -4.21 -15.27
N PRO A 381 -10.94 -2.99 -15.83
CA PRO A 381 -9.86 -2.00 -15.93
C PRO A 381 -9.15 -1.80 -14.62
N ARG A 382 -7.81 -1.81 -14.63
CA ARG A 382 -7.02 -1.82 -13.39
C ARG A 382 -5.63 -1.25 -13.54
N PHE A 383 -5.11 -0.71 -12.44
CA PHE A 383 -3.73 -0.25 -12.30
C PHE A 383 -3.14 -0.72 -10.96
N SER A 384 -1.80 -0.68 -10.86
CA SER A 384 -1.04 -1.17 -9.68
C SER A 384 -1.33 -2.62 -9.31
N HIS A 385 -1.72 -3.41 -10.32
CA HIS A 385 -1.73 -4.87 -10.28
C HIS A 385 -0.33 -5.39 -10.57
N SER A 386 -0.11 -6.68 -10.35
CA SER A 386 1.11 -7.35 -10.80
C SER A 386 0.82 -8.34 -11.92
N ALA A 387 1.84 -8.64 -12.72
CA ALA A 387 1.75 -9.64 -13.76
C ALA A 387 3.05 -10.43 -13.94
N HIS A 388 2.91 -11.70 -14.35
CA HIS A 388 4.01 -12.64 -14.58
C HIS A 388 3.70 -13.60 -15.72
N VAL A 389 4.73 -14.28 -16.25
CA VAL A 389 4.55 -15.36 -17.22
C VAL A 389 4.64 -16.71 -16.49
N PHE A 390 3.68 -17.57 -16.77
CA PHE A 390 3.69 -18.97 -16.33
C PHE A 390 3.13 -19.85 -17.43
N GLU A 391 3.89 -20.86 -17.86
CA GLU A 391 3.50 -21.82 -18.91
C GLU A 391 2.96 -21.15 -20.19
N GLY A 392 3.61 -20.06 -20.63
CA GLY A 392 3.21 -19.33 -21.84
C GLY A 392 1.95 -18.47 -21.70
N LYS A 393 1.43 -18.33 -20.47
CA LYS A 393 0.29 -17.47 -20.14
C LYS A 393 0.74 -16.28 -19.30
N MET A 394 0.10 -15.14 -19.49
CA MET A 394 0.28 -13.98 -18.60
C MET A 394 -0.71 -14.10 -17.44
N ILE A 395 -0.20 -14.18 -16.21
CA ILE A 395 -0.97 -14.12 -14.98
C ILE A 395 -1.08 -12.65 -14.55
N VAL A 396 -2.26 -12.21 -14.10
CA VAL A 396 -2.50 -10.90 -13.47
C VAL A 396 -3.17 -11.09 -12.12
N PHE A 397 -2.68 -10.42 -11.08
CA PHE A 397 -3.25 -10.47 -9.74
C PHE A 397 -3.47 -9.07 -9.13
N GLY A 398 -4.66 -8.89 -8.55
CA GLY A 398 -5.01 -7.72 -7.76
C GLY A 398 -5.05 -6.41 -8.53
N GLY A 399 -4.63 -5.33 -7.87
CA GLY A 399 -4.69 -3.96 -8.36
C GLY A 399 -5.99 -3.25 -7.97
N ARG A 400 -6.25 -2.11 -8.60
CA ARG A 400 -7.48 -1.35 -8.35
C ARG A 400 -7.97 -0.60 -9.58
N ASP A 401 -9.25 -0.26 -9.56
CA ASP A 401 -9.84 0.80 -10.39
C ASP A 401 -10.09 2.05 -9.52
N ASN A 402 -10.82 3.04 -10.03
CA ASN A 402 -11.12 4.25 -9.26
C ASN A 402 -12.06 3.98 -8.06
N GLN A 403 -12.79 2.86 -8.05
CA GLN A 403 -13.83 2.53 -7.07
C GLN A 403 -13.54 1.28 -6.22
N ARG A 404 -12.79 0.31 -6.75
CA ARG A 404 -12.66 -1.04 -6.18
C ARG A 404 -11.20 -1.47 -6.12
N TYR A 405 -10.87 -2.16 -5.04
CA TYR A 405 -9.65 -2.97 -4.91
C TYR A 405 -9.94 -4.40 -5.36
N PHE A 406 -8.96 -5.05 -5.98
CA PHE A 406 -9.10 -6.41 -6.50
C PHE A 406 -8.17 -7.38 -5.75
N ASN A 407 -8.58 -8.64 -5.64
CA ASN A 407 -7.78 -9.82 -5.25
C ASN A 407 -8.03 -11.01 -6.19
N ASP A 408 -8.58 -10.76 -7.38
CA ASP A 408 -8.83 -11.78 -8.38
C ASP A 408 -7.54 -12.15 -9.13
N LEU A 409 -7.50 -13.39 -9.61
CA LEU A 409 -6.44 -13.93 -10.44
C LEU A 409 -6.97 -14.14 -11.86
N HIS A 410 -6.29 -13.58 -12.85
CA HIS A 410 -6.63 -13.75 -14.27
C HIS A 410 -5.46 -14.33 -15.04
N MET A 411 -5.76 -15.13 -16.05
CA MET A 411 -4.76 -15.67 -16.98
C MET A 411 -5.13 -15.35 -18.42
N LEU A 412 -4.20 -14.75 -19.15
CA LEU A 412 -4.28 -14.56 -20.60
C LEU A 412 -3.52 -15.67 -21.29
N ASP A 413 -4.25 -16.46 -22.08
CA ASP A 413 -3.65 -17.35 -23.05
C ASP A 413 -3.30 -16.56 -24.31
N LEU A 414 -2.01 -16.49 -24.64
CA LEU A 414 -1.49 -15.67 -25.74
C LEU A 414 -1.68 -16.31 -27.12
N GLN A 415 -2.02 -17.59 -27.18
CA GLN A 415 -2.34 -18.25 -28.46
C GLN A 415 -3.78 -17.94 -28.87
N SER A 416 -4.70 -18.00 -27.90
CA SER A 416 -6.13 -17.76 -28.11
C SER A 416 -6.57 -16.32 -27.84
N ASN A 417 -5.69 -15.48 -27.28
CA ASN A 417 -6.01 -14.12 -26.82
C ASN A 417 -7.24 -14.07 -25.90
N THR A 418 -7.40 -15.08 -25.06
CA THR A 418 -8.55 -15.22 -24.17
C THR A 418 -8.12 -15.12 -22.72
N TRP A 419 -8.74 -14.19 -22.00
CA TRP A 419 -8.62 -14.07 -20.56
C TRP A 419 -9.56 -15.05 -19.86
N GLN A 420 -9.10 -15.61 -18.75
CA GLN A 420 -9.88 -16.46 -17.87
C GLN A 420 -9.74 -15.97 -16.44
N LEU A 421 -10.86 -15.78 -15.75
CA LEU A 421 -10.89 -15.64 -14.30
C LEU A 421 -10.58 -17.00 -13.69
N ILE A 422 -9.60 -17.04 -12.81
CA ILE A 422 -9.14 -18.26 -12.17
C ILE A 422 -9.63 -18.29 -10.73
N GLU A 423 -10.42 -19.31 -10.41
CA GLU A 423 -10.82 -19.58 -9.04
C GLU A 423 -9.62 -20.09 -8.24
N THR A 424 -9.41 -19.49 -7.07
CA THR A 424 -8.33 -19.88 -6.15
C THR A 424 -8.92 -20.28 -4.81
N LEU A 425 -8.18 -21.12 -4.08
CA LEU A 425 -8.59 -21.68 -2.78
C LEU A 425 -7.60 -21.31 -1.69
N GLY A 426 -7.93 -21.59 -0.42
CA GLY A 426 -7.01 -21.41 0.72
C GLY A 426 -7.05 -20.00 1.30
N ASP A 427 -5.89 -19.52 1.74
CA ASP A 427 -5.75 -18.23 2.44
C ASP A 427 -5.73 -17.08 1.43
N ILE A 428 -6.87 -16.81 0.78
CA ILE A 428 -6.96 -15.82 -0.30
C ILE A 428 -6.57 -14.43 0.23
N PRO A 429 -5.58 -13.74 -0.39
CA PRO A 429 -5.18 -12.43 0.06
C PRO A 429 -6.35 -11.44 -0.02
N LYS A 430 -6.46 -10.54 0.96
CA LYS A 430 -7.38 -9.39 0.87
C LYS A 430 -7.11 -8.56 -0.40
N PRO A 431 -8.14 -7.87 -0.95
CA PRO A 431 -7.98 -6.94 -2.06
C PRO A 431 -6.82 -5.97 -1.83
N ARG A 432 -5.90 -5.88 -2.80
CA ARG A 432 -4.67 -5.13 -2.65
C ARG A 432 -4.14 -4.55 -3.96
N PHE A 433 -3.42 -3.45 -3.85
CA PHE A 433 -2.73 -2.81 -4.96
C PHE A 433 -1.34 -2.33 -4.53
N SER A 434 -0.45 -2.09 -5.49
CA SER A 434 0.93 -1.65 -5.21
C SER A 434 1.75 -2.62 -4.34
N HIS A 435 1.33 -3.89 -4.33
CA HIS A 435 2.11 -5.02 -3.85
C HIS A 435 3.23 -5.33 -4.85
N SER A 436 4.25 -6.05 -4.38
CA SER A 436 5.18 -6.71 -5.28
C SER A 436 4.81 -8.18 -5.40
N SER A 437 5.24 -8.82 -6.48
CA SER A 437 5.11 -10.26 -6.63
C SER A 437 6.19 -10.81 -7.54
N ASN A 438 6.45 -12.11 -7.42
CA ASN A 438 7.40 -12.82 -8.28
C ASN A 438 6.98 -14.29 -8.45
N ILE A 439 7.44 -14.94 -9.52
CA ILE A 439 7.32 -16.39 -9.65
C ILE A 439 8.53 -17.03 -8.98
N VAL A 440 8.28 -17.79 -7.92
CA VAL A 440 9.32 -18.50 -7.18
C VAL A 440 9.15 -20.00 -7.29
N SER A 441 10.24 -20.72 -7.44
CA SER A 441 10.23 -22.19 -7.43
C SER A 441 10.67 -22.71 -6.07
N LEU A 442 9.76 -23.40 -5.37
CA LEU A 442 9.99 -23.91 -4.02
C LEU A 442 10.10 -25.42 -4.04
N CYS A 443 11.15 -25.97 -3.43
CA CYS A 443 11.26 -27.41 -3.17
C CYS A 443 10.69 -27.71 -1.77
N SER A 444 9.91 -28.78 -1.65
CA SER A 444 9.48 -29.29 -0.33
C SER A 444 10.26 -30.56 0.01
N GLU A 445 10.39 -30.90 1.30
CA GLU A 445 11.00 -32.17 1.73
C GLU A 445 10.26 -33.40 1.18
N SER A 446 8.98 -33.23 0.83
CA SER A 446 8.10 -34.26 0.26
C SER A 446 8.07 -34.31 -1.29
N THR A 447 8.59 -33.28 -1.98
CA THR A 447 8.57 -33.20 -3.45
C THR A 447 9.95 -32.74 -3.96
N PRO A 448 10.77 -33.65 -4.53
CA PRO A 448 12.11 -33.30 -4.99
C PRO A 448 12.12 -32.35 -6.20
N SER A 449 10.99 -32.22 -6.91
CA SER A 449 10.84 -31.26 -8.02
C SER A 449 10.42 -29.88 -7.50
N PRO A 450 11.05 -28.78 -7.99
CA PRO A 450 10.65 -27.43 -7.64
C PRO A 450 9.21 -27.16 -8.10
N VAL A 451 8.39 -26.61 -7.20
CA VAL A 451 7.00 -26.26 -7.48
C VAL A 451 6.89 -24.75 -7.66
N PRO A 452 6.34 -24.26 -8.78
CA PRO A 452 6.19 -22.85 -9.06
C PRO A 452 5.07 -22.25 -8.19
N HIS A 453 5.38 -21.12 -7.56
CA HIS A 453 4.46 -20.34 -6.76
C HIS A 453 4.47 -18.88 -7.21
N LEU A 454 3.31 -18.25 -7.26
CA LEU A 454 3.22 -16.78 -7.28
C LEU A 454 3.36 -16.29 -5.83
N LEU A 455 4.48 -15.65 -5.54
CA LEU A 455 4.74 -14.94 -4.30
C LEU A 455 4.14 -13.55 -4.38
N VAL A 456 3.38 -13.13 -3.37
CA VAL A 456 2.82 -11.77 -3.24
C VAL A 456 3.28 -11.19 -1.90
N ILE A 457 3.86 -9.99 -1.92
CA ILE A 457 4.39 -9.32 -0.73
C ILE A 457 3.79 -7.92 -0.60
N GLY A 458 3.25 -7.64 0.58
CA GLY A 458 2.79 -6.33 1.01
C GLY A 458 1.69 -5.75 0.10
N GLY A 459 1.85 -4.47 -0.23
CA GLY A 459 0.86 -3.67 -0.93
C GLY A 459 -0.10 -2.94 0.00
N CYS A 460 -0.93 -2.10 -0.57
CA CYS A 460 -1.96 -1.37 0.14
C CYS A 460 -3.28 -2.17 0.08
N SER A 461 -3.82 -2.46 1.25
CA SER A 461 -5.09 -3.16 1.48
C SER A 461 -5.71 -2.54 2.73
N PRO A 462 -7.04 -2.58 2.90
CA PRO A 462 -7.62 -2.24 4.19
C PRO A 462 -7.04 -3.15 5.30
N LEU A 463 -6.32 -2.55 6.25
CA LEU A 463 -5.57 -3.17 7.35
C LEU A 463 -4.25 -3.78 6.87
N SER A 464 -3.57 -3.10 5.94
CA SER A 464 -2.32 -3.55 5.34
C SER A 464 -1.25 -3.84 6.39
N ARG A 465 -0.73 -5.06 6.32
CA ARG A 465 0.56 -5.43 6.90
C ARG A 465 1.50 -5.79 5.75
N ASN A 466 2.77 -5.96 6.08
CA ASN A 466 3.77 -6.51 5.17
C ASN A 466 3.57 -8.03 4.96
N GLU A 467 2.33 -8.44 4.67
CA GLU A 467 1.90 -9.83 4.55
C GLU A 467 2.59 -10.52 3.37
N VAL A 468 2.83 -11.81 3.51
CA VAL A 468 3.39 -12.67 2.47
C VAL A 468 2.42 -13.80 2.17
N TYR A 469 2.09 -13.93 0.89
CA TYR A 469 1.25 -15.01 0.39
C TYR A 469 1.96 -15.78 -0.71
N LEU A 470 1.74 -17.09 -0.75
CA LEU A 470 2.21 -17.99 -1.79
C LEU A 470 1.01 -18.67 -2.44
N LEU A 471 0.83 -18.49 -3.75
CA LEU A 471 -0.11 -19.26 -4.54
C LEU A 471 0.65 -20.38 -5.25
N ASN A 472 0.33 -21.63 -4.94
CA ASN A 472 0.80 -22.75 -5.74
C ASN A 472 0.15 -22.68 -7.13
N LEU A 473 0.94 -22.55 -8.19
CA LEU A 473 0.42 -22.30 -9.55
C LEU A 473 -0.16 -23.54 -10.22
N HIS A 474 0.11 -24.74 -9.71
CA HIS A 474 -0.51 -25.97 -10.18
C HIS A 474 -1.84 -26.26 -9.46
N THR A 475 -1.88 -26.07 -8.14
CA THR A 475 -3.07 -26.39 -7.34
C THR A 475 -4.01 -25.20 -7.16
N LEU A 476 -3.58 -24.00 -7.54
CA LEU A 476 -4.30 -22.72 -7.36
C LEU A 476 -4.74 -22.47 -5.91
N LYS A 477 -3.92 -22.92 -4.96
CA LYS A 477 -4.16 -22.77 -3.52
C LYS A 477 -3.19 -21.75 -2.92
N TRP A 478 -3.75 -20.71 -2.31
CA TRP A 478 -3.04 -19.73 -1.51
C TRP A 478 -2.67 -20.29 -0.14
N HIS A 479 -1.51 -19.87 0.34
CA HIS A 479 -1.04 -20.06 1.69
C HIS A 479 -0.52 -18.72 2.22
N TYR A 480 -0.99 -18.34 3.41
CA TYR A 480 -0.43 -17.22 4.14
C TYR A 480 0.84 -17.65 4.85
N SER A 481 1.96 -17.00 4.52
CA SER A 481 3.29 -17.36 5.01
C SER A 481 3.79 -16.47 6.15
N GLY A 482 2.94 -15.58 6.69
CA GLY A 482 3.27 -14.64 7.75
C GLY A 482 3.52 -13.22 7.26
N ASP A 483 4.00 -12.36 8.18
CA ASP A 483 4.32 -10.96 7.92
C ASP A 483 5.84 -10.74 7.92
N LEU A 484 6.36 -10.03 6.92
CA LEU A 484 7.73 -9.52 6.94
C LEU A 484 7.82 -8.29 7.86
N CYS A 485 8.94 -8.10 8.54
CA CYS A 485 9.09 -7.03 9.53
C CYS A 485 8.06 -7.09 10.69
N PRO A 486 7.77 -8.24 11.34
CA PRO A 486 6.80 -8.26 12.43
C PRO A 486 7.23 -7.28 13.53
N VAL A 487 6.28 -6.55 14.12
CA VAL A 487 6.54 -5.46 15.10
C VAL A 487 7.03 -5.98 16.46
N GLU A 488 7.57 -7.19 16.51
CA GLU A 488 8.16 -7.78 17.70
C GLU A 488 9.59 -7.30 17.94
N GLN A 489 9.81 -6.03 18.26
CA GLN A 489 10.97 -5.65 19.06
C GLN A 489 10.59 -4.54 20.05
N LYS A 490 10.14 -4.93 21.25
CA LYS A 490 9.94 -4.03 22.42
C LYS A 490 11.19 -3.24 22.81
N GLU A 491 12.35 -3.54 22.23
CA GLU A 491 13.65 -2.92 22.54
C GLU A 491 14.44 -2.45 21.31
N SER A 492 13.90 -2.52 20.08
CA SER A 492 14.64 -2.00 18.92
C SER A 492 14.30 -0.56 18.61
N THR A 493 15.35 0.21 18.33
CA THR A 493 15.27 1.57 17.80
C THR A 493 14.89 1.61 16.31
N LYS A 494 14.60 0.46 15.69
CA LYS A 494 14.37 0.36 14.24
C LYS A 494 12.88 0.41 13.92
N ILE A 495 12.50 1.40 13.13
CA ILE A 495 11.15 1.53 12.58
C ILE A 495 11.00 0.51 11.43
N PRO A 496 9.95 -0.33 11.43
CA PRO A 496 9.70 -1.27 10.34
C PRO A 496 9.57 -0.56 8.98
N GLN A 497 10.04 -1.19 7.90
CA GLN A 497 9.90 -0.65 6.55
C GLN A 497 8.53 -1.00 5.98
N MET A 498 7.87 -0.04 5.33
CA MET A 498 6.57 -0.26 4.70
C MET A 498 6.76 -0.83 3.29
N LEU A 499 6.24 -2.03 3.05
CA LEU A 499 6.37 -2.74 1.78
C LEU A 499 5.21 -2.38 0.84
N VAL A 500 5.23 -1.14 0.36
CA VAL A 500 4.27 -0.60 -0.62
C VAL A 500 5.04 0.11 -1.72
N ARG A 501 4.71 -0.15 -3.00
CA ARG A 501 5.45 0.37 -4.18
C ARG A 501 6.95 -0.01 -4.19
N HIS A 502 7.27 -1.12 -3.53
CA HIS A 502 8.56 -1.80 -3.63
C HIS A 502 8.55 -2.75 -4.82
N VAL A 503 9.73 -3.22 -5.22
CA VAL A 503 9.89 -4.26 -6.24
C VAL A 503 10.55 -5.48 -5.60
N SER A 504 10.01 -6.66 -5.91
CA SER A 504 10.61 -7.95 -5.56
C SER A 504 11.18 -8.60 -6.81
N THR A 505 12.42 -9.07 -6.74
CA THR A 505 13.04 -9.88 -7.81
C THR A 505 13.71 -11.11 -7.24
N GLN A 506 13.57 -12.25 -7.91
CA GLN A 506 14.28 -13.48 -7.53
C GLN A 506 15.58 -13.59 -8.32
N VAL A 507 16.66 -13.92 -7.61
CA VAL A 507 17.92 -14.34 -8.20
C VAL A 507 18.38 -15.58 -7.44
N ASN A 508 18.58 -16.68 -8.16
CA ASN A 508 18.88 -17.98 -7.56
C ASN A 508 17.83 -18.36 -6.49
N ASP A 509 18.28 -18.68 -5.28
CA ASP A 509 17.45 -19.04 -4.14
C ASP A 509 17.06 -17.84 -3.25
N LYS A 510 17.40 -16.61 -3.67
CA LYS A 510 17.21 -15.38 -2.90
C LYS A 510 16.14 -14.50 -3.54
N ILE A 511 15.36 -13.85 -2.69
CA ILE A 511 14.40 -12.82 -3.07
C ILE A 511 14.93 -11.48 -2.58
N TYR A 512 15.12 -10.54 -3.49
CA TYR A 512 15.55 -9.19 -3.21
C TYR A 512 14.34 -8.26 -3.18
N LEU A 513 14.18 -7.54 -2.07
CA LEU A 513 13.18 -6.49 -1.91
C LEU A 513 13.89 -5.14 -1.99
N ILE A 514 13.56 -4.36 -3.02
CA ILE A 514 14.19 -3.08 -3.27
C ILE A 514 13.15 -1.97 -3.13
N GLY A 515 13.50 -0.97 -2.33
CA GLY A 515 12.67 0.20 -2.06
C GLY A 515 11.36 -0.10 -1.35
N GLY A 516 10.37 0.75 -1.60
CA GLY A 516 9.11 0.74 -0.90
C GLY A 516 9.01 1.78 0.21
N GLY A 517 7.80 2.30 0.39
CA GLY A 517 7.51 3.31 1.40
C GLY A 517 6.25 4.14 1.10
N ALA A 518 6.00 5.08 2.00
CA ALA A 518 5.07 6.20 1.90
C ALA A 518 5.91 7.48 1.90
N LEU A 519 5.43 8.50 1.20
CA LEU A 519 6.09 9.80 1.11
C LEU A 519 6.11 10.57 2.44
#